data_AF-A0AAU3MZP3-F1
#
_entry.id   AF-A0AAU3MZP3-F1
#
_cell.length_a   1.000
_cell.length_b   1.000
_cell.length_c   1.000
_cell.angle_alpha   90.00
_cell.angle_beta   90.00
_cell.angle_gamma   90.00
#
_symmetry.space_group_name_H-M   'P 1'
#
loop_
_entity.id
_entity.type
_entity.pdbx_description
1 polymer ?
#
loop_
_entity_poly.entity_id
_entity_poly.type
_entity_poly.pdbx_seq_one_letter_code
_entity_poly.pdbx_strand_id
1 'polypeptide(L)'
;MPSSTTVRRLTAPVRPGAAAHGAFRHGLFAGVGAVLALALLAGLVAALMGAGRTASADPTRQLADRIRAQEAARNAKQVKTLTTQARDLATRLMPVLGQMETAMPHEGRAPRAAGAAEAGRWKAVTSAAVAALAHPPSGDTGYNVARSDFSAAVRALDGAVDSYRLALGAPPSLKKRLVAAAASQRDQGIDVWSIGATELDAVDVDAGLGHQHVFLQVAPDGQSLTPDDEPEGNHSR
;
A
#
# COMPACT_ATOMS: atom_id res chain seq x y z
N MET A 1 57.53 6.38 3.22
CA MET A 1 58.38 5.95 2.09
C MET A 1 57.54 6.05 0.82
N PRO A 2 57.86 6.97 -0.09
CA PRO A 2 57.04 7.39 -1.24
C PRO A 2 57.56 6.88 -2.60
N SER A 3 56.74 6.95 -3.65
CA SER A 3 57.08 7.19 -5.09
C SER A 3 55.77 7.08 -5.90
N SER A 4 55.14 8.16 -6.40
CA SER A 4 55.52 9.05 -7.51
C SER A 4 55.73 8.31 -8.84
N THR A 5 54.93 8.63 -9.87
CA THR A 5 55.42 9.20 -11.14
C THR A 5 54.27 9.78 -11.98
N THR A 6 54.37 11.09 -12.16
CA THR A 6 53.64 11.98 -13.07
C THR A 6 54.22 11.90 -14.48
N VAL A 7 53.41 12.01 -15.54
CA VAL A 7 53.86 12.72 -16.76
C VAL A 7 52.72 13.60 -17.30
N ARG A 8 52.96 14.89 -17.18
CA ARG A 8 52.26 16.02 -17.80
C ARG A 8 53.01 16.37 -19.09
N ARG A 9 52.31 16.67 -20.19
CA ARG A 9 52.88 17.50 -21.26
C ARG A 9 51.93 18.65 -21.62
N LEU A 10 52.45 19.84 -21.37
CA LEU A 10 51.98 21.18 -21.73
C LEU A 10 52.60 21.58 -23.08
N THR A 11 51.86 22.38 -23.85
CA THR A 11 52.32 23.51 -24.71
C THR A 11 51.03 24.12 -25.30
N ALA A 12 50.44 25.23 -24.81
CA ALA A 12 50.84 26.66 -24.86
C ALA A 12 50.83 27.26 -26.29
N PRO A 13 50.75 28.61 -26.48
CA PRO A 13 49.61 29.50 -26.18
C PRO A 13 49.32 30.48 -27.36
N VAL A 14 48.15 31.15 -27.40
CA VAL A 14 47.99 32.41 -28.17
C VAL A 14 47.10 33.41 -27.39
N ARG A 15 47.62 34.63 -27.23
CA ARG A 15 47.00 35.89 -26.74
C ARG A 15 47.01 36.89 -27.92
N PRO A 16 46.47 38.13 -27.83
CA PRO A 16 45.31 38.66 -27.13
C PRO A 16 44.41 39.52 -28.08
N GLY A 17 43.20 39.91 -27.67
CA GLY A 17 42.38 40.90 -28.40
C GLY A 17 41.26 41.47 -27.52
N ALA A 18 41.15 42.79 -27.49
CA ALA A 18 40.47 43.58 -26.47
C ALA A 18 38.96 43.81 -26.70
N ALA A 19 38.27 44.04 -25.56
CA ALA A 19 37.12 44.92 -25.29
C ALA A 19 36.00 45.14 -26.32
N ALA A 20 34.74 44.95 -25.89
CA ALA A 20 33.75 46.04 -25.73
C ALA A 20 32.41 45.52 -25.18
N HIS A 21 31.73 46.38 -24.43
CA HIS A 21 30.40 46.21 -23.83
C HIS A 21 29.27 46.12 -24.87
N GLY A 22 28.19 45.41 -24.53
CA GLY A 22 26.92 45.49 -25.27
C GLY A 22 25.85 44.55 -24.71
N ALA A 23 24.77 45.13 -24.19
CA ALA A 23 23.65 44.45 -23.59
C ALA A 23 22.58 44.04 -24.62
N PHE A 24 21.54 43.34 -24.12
CA PHE A 24 20.19 43.13 -24.66
C PHE A 24 19.93 41.98 -25.67
N ARG A 25 19.22 40.96 -25.13
CA ARG A 25 17.97 40.32 -25.60
C ARG A 25 17.85 39.95 -27.09
N HIS A 26 17.55 38.67 -27.34
CA HIS A 26 16.52 38.11 -28.26
C HIS A 26 16.97 36.77 -28.84
N GLY A 27 16.12 35.74 -28.74
CA GLY A 27 16.37 34.45 -29.40
C GLY A 27 15.58 33.23 -28.91
N LEU A 28 14.51 33.41 -28.14
CA LEU A 28 13.67 32.33 -27.61
C LEU A 28 12.51 32.03 -28.56
N PHE A 29 12.74 31.74 -29.85
CA PHE A 29 11.66 31.37 -30.79
C PHE A 29 12.03 30.35 -31.90
N ALA A 30 13.19 29.68 -31.82
CA ALA A 30 13.56 28.65 -32.80
C ALA A 30 13.30 27.19 -32.36
N GLY A 31 12.86 26.95 -31.11
CA GLY A 31 12.70 25.59 -30.56
C GLY A 31 11.31 24.96 -30.75
N VAL A 32 10.25 25.77 -30.90
CA VAL A 32 8.87 25.26 -30.92
C VAL A 32 8.45 24.74 -32.30
N GLY A 33 8.95 25.34 -33.38
CA GLY A 33 8.60 24.94 -34.75
C GLY A 33 9.17 23.57 -35.15
N ALA A 34 10.37 23.23 -34.70
CA ALA A 34 11.02 21.96 -35.05
C ALA A 34 10.36 20.74 -34.38
N VAL A 35 9.88 20.90 -33.14
CA VAL A 35 9.19 19.83 -32.40
C VAL A 35 7.79 19.58 -32.96
N LEU A 36 7.06 20.63 -33.32
CA LEU A 36 5.74 20.51 -33.97
C LEU A 36 5.84 19.88 -35.37
N ALA A 37 6.86 20.23 -36.16
CA ALA A 37 7.07 19.63 -37.48
C ALA A 37 7.43 18.14 -37.40
N LEU A 38 8.24 17.73 -36.42
CA LEU A 38 8.55 16.30 -36.21
C LEU A 38 7.33 15.50 -35.72
N ALA A 39 6.50 16.08 -34.83
CA ALA A 39 5.29 15.42 -34.33
C ALA A 39 4.25 15.21 -35.46
N LEU A 40 4.11 16.19 -36.35
CA LEU A 40 3.21 16.11 -37.51
C LEU A 40 3.69 15.10 -38.56
N LEU A 41 5.00 15.03 -38.83
CA LEU A 41 5.55 14.01 -39.72
C LEU A 41 5.44 12.59 -39.14
N ALA A 42 5.69 12.41 -37.85
CA ALA A 42 5.52 11.12 -37.16
C ALA A 42 4.06 10.68 -37.17
N GLY A 43 3.12 11.60 -36.92
CA GLY A 43 1.68 11.35 -37.02
C GLY A 43 1.23 10.96 -38.43
N LEU A 44 1.78 11.62 -39.47
CA LEU A 44 1.45 11.34 -40.86
C LEU A 44 2.01 9.99 -41.33
N VAL A 45 3.22 9.61 -40.92
CA VAL A 45 3.82 8.30 -41.19
C VAL A 45 3.07 7.18 -40.45
N ALA A 46 2.65 7.42 -39.20
CA ALA A 46 1.81 6.49 -38.46
C ALA A 46 0.41 6.32 -39.08
N ALA A 47 -0.19 7.41 -39.58
CA ALA A 47 -1.47 7.37 -40.28
C ALA A 47 -1.39 6.64 -41.63
N LEU A 48 -0.32 6.87 -42.40
CA LEU A 48 -0.11 6.19 -43.70
C LEU A 48 0.28 4.71 -43.55
N MET A 49 1.00 4.33 -42.50
CA MET A 49 1.25 2.92 -42.18
C MET A 49 0.04 2.24 -41.51
N GLY A 50 -0.87 3.00 -40.89
CA GLY A 50 -2.11 2.52 -40.29
C GLY A 50 -3.26 2.35 -41.31
N ALA A 51 -3.32 3.20 -42.33
CA ALA A 51 -4.39 3.19 -43.33
C ALA A 51 -4.38 1.96 -44.26
N GLY A 52 -3.27 1.23 -44.34
CA GLY A 52 -3.17 -0.03 -45.10
C GLY A 52 -3.65 -1.29 -44.35
N ARG A 53 -4.03 -1.16 -43.07
CA ARG A 53 -4.58 -2.26 -42.25
C ARG A 53 -6.04 -1.98 -41.93
N THR A 54 -6.88 -2.03 -42.96
CA THR A 54 -8.32 -2.15 -42.74
C THR A 54 -8.59 -3.39 -41.90
N ALA A 55 -9.28 -3.16 -40.79
CA ALA A 55 -9.55 -4.11 -39.74
C ALA A 55 -10.35 -5.32 -40.24
N SER A 56 -9.68 -6.46 -40.44
CA SER A 56 -10.27 -7.70 -39.95
C SER A 56 -9.89 -7.77 -38.47
N ALA A 57 -10.84 -7.46 -37.59
CA ALA A 57 -10.63 -7.64 -36.17
C ALA A 57 -10.36 -9.12 -35.92
N ASP A 58 -9.11 -9.45 -35.60
CA ASP A 58 -8.66 -10.81 -35.29
C ASP A 58 -9.60 -11.41 -34.23
N PRO A 59 -10.32 -12.51 -34.54
CA PRO A 59 -11.23 -13.15 -33.59
C PRO A 59 -10.55 -13.52 -32.28
N THR A 60 -9.24 -13.83 -32.32
CA THR A 60 -8.42 -14.13 -31.14
C THR A 60 -8.27 -12.88 -30.27
N ARG A 61 -8.00 -11.72 -30.89
CA ARG A 61 -7.90 -10.44 -30.20
C ARG A 61 -9.24 -10.03 -29.57
N GLN A 62 -10.34 -10.18 -30.30
CA GLN A 62 -11.67 -9.92 -29.76
C GLN A 62 -12.04 -10.84 -28.60
N LEU A 63 -11.64 -12.11 -28.66
CA LEU A 63 -11.82 -13.04 -27.55
C LEU A 63 -10.98 -12.63 -26.34
N ALA A 64 -9.70 -12.32 -26.54
CA ALA A 64 -8.81 -11.88 -25.48
C ALA A 64 -9.32 -10.59 -24.79
N ASP A 65 -9.78 -9.61 -25.57
CA ASP A 65 -10.32 -8.36 -25.03
C ASP A 65 -11.62 -8.60 -24.24
N ARG A 66 -12.49 -9.52 -24.70
CA ARG A 66 -13.67 -9.93 -23.94
C ARG A 66 -13.32 -10.63 -22.62
N ILE A 67 -12.34 -11.53 -22.62
CA ILE A 67 -11.89 -12.22 -21.41
C ILE A 67 -11.34 -11.20 -20.40
N ARG A 68 -10.46 -10.28 -20.84
CA ARG A 68 -9.92 -9.22 -19.98
C ARG A 68 -11.02 -8.36 -19.36
N ALA A 69 -12.01 -7.96 -20.15
CA ALA A 69 -13.14 -7.17 -19.64
C ALA A 69 -13.97 -7.93 -18.60
N GLN A 70 -14.19 -9.24 -18.81
CA GLN A 70 -14.89 -10.10 -17.84
C GLN A 70 -14.08 -10.27 -16.55
N GLU A 71 -12.77 -10.45 -16.65
CA GLU A 71 -11.86 -10.57 -15.51
C GLU A 71 -11.82 -9.26 -14.70
N ALA A 72 -11.70 -8.11 -15.37
CA ALA A 72 -11.72 -6.80 -14.72
C ALA A 72 -13.04 -6.57 -13.97
N ALA A 73 -14.19 -6.89 -14.59
CA ALA A 73 -15.50 -6.76 -13.94
C ALA A 73 -15.65 -7.69 -12.71
N ARG A 74 -15.12 -8.92 -12.80
CA ARG A 74 -15.09 -9.86 -11.68
C ARG A 74 -14.19 -9.32 -10.56
N ASN A 75 -12.99 -8.86 -10.90
CA ASN A 75 -12.02 -8.34 -9.94
C ASN A 75 -12.57 -7.14 -9.19
N ALA A 76 -13.16 -6.16 -9.88
CA ALA A 76 -13.80 -5.00 -9.25
C ALA A 76 -14.89 -5.38 -8.23
N LYS A 77 -15.69 -6.42 -8.54
CA LYS A 77 -16.68 -6.95 -7.61
C LYS A 77 -16.03 -7.62 -6.39
N GLN A 78 -14.95 -8.38 -6.59
CA GLN A 78 -14.21 -9.02 -5.51
C GLN A 78 -13.57 -8.00 -4.58
N VAL A 79 -12.88 -7.00 -5.15
CA VAL A 79 -12.28 -5.89 -4.40
C VAL A 79 -13.33 -5.18 -3.55
N LYS A 80 -14.43 -4.69 -4.14
CA LYS A 80 -15.53 -4.06 -3.39
C LYS A 80 -16.05 -4.92 -2.23
N THR A 81 -16.14 -6.24 -2.44
CA THR A 81 -16.59 -7.18 -1.40
C THR A 81 -15.57 -7.26 -0.26
N LEU A 82 -14.28 -7.35 -0.58
CA LEU A 82 -13.21 -7.35 0.40
C LEU A 82 -13.13 -6.03 1.16
N THR A 83 -13.28 -4.88 0.49
CA THR A 83 -13.33 -3.55 1.13
C THR A 83 -14.46 -3.46 2.15
N THR A 84 -15.66 -3.90 1.76
CA THR A 84 -16.82 -3.94 2.67
C THR A 84 -16.54 -4.85 3.87
N GLN A 85 -16.01 -6.04 3.61
CA GLN A 85 -15.69 -7.00 4.65
C GLN A 85 -14.61 -6.48 5.62
N ALA A 86 -13.55 -5.84 5.10
CA ALA A 86 -12.47 -5.27 5.89
C ALA A 86 -13.00 -4.14 6.79
N ARG A 87 -13.87 -3.26 6.28
CA ARG A 87 -14.52 -2.20 7.09
C ARG A 87 -15.38 -2.76 8.21
N ASP A 88 -16.20 -3.78 7.91
CA ASP A 88 -17.02 -4.45 8.92
C ASP A 88 -16.16 -5.11 10.01
N LEU A 89 -15.05 -5.73 9.61
CA LEU A 89 -14.09 -6.32 10.54
C LEU A 89 -13.40 -5.25 11.39
N ALA A 90 -12.91 -4.16 10.79
CA ALA A 90 -12.31 -3.05 11.52
C ALA A 90 -13.27 -2.50 12.59
N THR A 91 -14.54 -2.26 12.21
CA THR A 91 -15.60 -1.78 13.12
C THR A 91 -15.78 -2.70 14.33
N ARG A 92 -15.74 -4.02 14.12
CA ARG A 92 -15.88 -5.01 15.20
C ARG A 92 -14.60 -5.16 16.05
N LEU A 93 -13.42 -5.03 15.43
CA LEU A 93 -12.14 -5.24 16.08
C LEU A 93 -11.70 -4.04 16.92
N MET A 94 -11.97 -2.80 16.48
CA MET A 94 -11.52 -1.58 17.16
C MET A 94 -11.89 -1.53 18.66
N PRO A 95 -13.14 -1.84 19.09
CA PRO A 95 -13.47 -1.86 20.52
C PRO A 95 -12.68 -2.90 21.32
N VAL A 96 -12.38 -4.05 20.72
CA VAL A 96 -11.56 -5.10 21.34
C VAL A 96 -10.12 -4.63 21.47
N LEU A 97 -9.56 -4.04 20.42
CA LEU A 97 -8.20 -3.52 20.42
C LEU A 97 -8.01 -2.39 21.42
N GLY A 98 -8.99 -1.49 21.59
CA GLY A 98 -8.95 -0.46 22.64
C GLY A 98 -8.98 -1.04 24.06
N GLN A 99 -9.72 -2.13 24.28
CA GLN A 99 -9.73 -2.84 25.57
C GLN A 99 -8.41 -3.57 25.82
N MET A 100 -7.85 -4.20 24.78
CA MET A 100 -6.52 -4.82 24.82
C MET A 100 -5.46 -3.77 25.14
N GLU A 101 -5.48 -2.60 24.50
CA GLU A 101 -4.58 -1.49 24.80
C GLU A 101 -4.67 -1.02 26.25
N THR A 102 -5.86 -1.02 26.83
CA THR A 102 -6.03 -0.70 28.25
C THR A 102 -5.44 -1.78 29.17
N ALA A 103 -5.54 -3.05 28.77
CA ALA A 103 -5.08 -4.19 29.57
C ALA A 103 -3.58 -4.48 29.44
N MET A 104 -3.00 -4.15 28.31
CA MET A 104 -1.59 -4.32 27.97
C MET A 104 -1.13 -3.08 27.18
N PRO A 105 -1.00 -1.93 27.87
CA PRO A 105 -0.65 -0.68 27.22
C PRO A 105 0.80 -0.68 26.76
N HIS A 106 1.07 0.17 25.77
CA HIS A 106 2.43 0.57 25.41
C HIS A 106 3.15 1.21 26.61
N GLU A 107 4.49 1.23 26.57
CA GLU A 107 5.33 1.66 27.70
C GLU A 107 4.91 3.01 28.30
N GLY A 108 5.06 3.12 29.63
CA GLY A 108 4.77 4.35 30.37
C GLY A 108 3.32 4.50 30.88
N ARG A 109 2.39 3.59 30.52
CA ARG A 109 1.02 3.57 31.06
C ARG A 109 0.79 2.38 32.00
N ALA A 110 0.01 2.60 33.06
CA ALA A 110 -0.35 1.55 34.00
C ALA A 110 -1.42 0.62 33.39
N PRO A 111 -1.22 -0.71 33.39
CA PRO A 111 -2.21 -1.64 32.85
C PRO A 111 -3.44 -1.75 33.75
N ARG A 112 -4.63 -1.76 33.15
CA ARG A 112 -5.87 -2.20 33.81
C ARG A 112 -6.18 -3.62 33.35
N ALA A 113 -5.72 -4.60 34.14
CA ALA A 113 -5.88 -6.00 33.82
C ALA A 113 -7.35 -6.37 33.54
N ALA A 114 -7.59 -7.05 32.44
CA ALA A 114 -8.87 -7.62 32.07
C ALA A 114 -9.05 -9.01 32.71
N GLY A 115 -10.27 -9.32 33.10
CA GLY A 115 -10.63 -10.63 33.65
C GLY A 115 -10.85 -11.69 32.56
N ALA A 116 -11.05 -12.94 32.98
CA ALA A 116 -11.30 -14.05 32.06
C ALA A 116 -12.56 -13.86 31.19
N ALA A 117 -13.61 -13.22 31.72
CA ALA A 117 -14.82 -12.94 30.98
C ALA A 117 -14.61 -11.90 29.87
N GLU A 118 -13.81 -10.86 30.12
CA GLU A 118 -13.42 -9.87 29.11
C GLU A 118 -12.59 -10.53 28.01
N ALA A 119 -11.54 -11.27 28.39
CA ALA A 119 -10.69 -11.99 27.44
C ALA A 119 -11.47 -13.05 26.64
N GLY A 120 -12.52 -13.65 27.22
CA GLY A 120 -13.44 -14.54 26.50
C GLY A 120 -14.24 -13.83 25.40
N ARG A 121 -14.70 -12.59 25.65
CA ARG A 121 -15.38 -11.79 24.62
C ARG A 121 -14.45 -11.37 23.50
N TRP A 122 -13.21 -10.99 23.82
CA TRP A 122 -12.19 -10.68 22.82
C TRP A 122 -11.98 -11.88 21.89
N LYS A 123 -11.84 -13.07 22.48
CA LYS A 123 -11.64 -14.32 21.72
C LYS A 123 -12.78 -14.60 20.77
N ALA A 124 -14.03 -14.43 21.22
CA ALA A 124 -15.19 -14.63 20.37
C ALA A 124 -15.16 -13.71 19.13
N VAL A 125 -14.79 -12.44 19.31
CA VAL A 125 -14.70 -11.48 18.20
C VAL A 125 -13.53 -11.80 17.26
N THR A 126 -12.33 -12.06 17.78
CA THR A 126 -11.14 -12.35 16.96
C THR A 126 -11.28 -13.68 16.22
N SER A 127 -11.84 -14.71 16.85
CA SER A 127 -12.10 -16.00 16.19
C SER A 127 -13.18 -15.89 15.10
N ALA A 128 -14.22 -15.07 15.32
CA ALA A 128 -15.20 -14.77 14.26
C ALA A 128 -14.57 -14.02 13.08
N ALA A 129 -13.62 -13.11 13.34
CA ALA A 129 -12.85 -12.43 12.29
C ALA A 129 -11.99 -13.40 11.48
N VAL A 130 -11.30 -14.34 12.15
CA VAL A 130 -10.55 -15.42 11.48
C VAL A 130 -11.47 -16.26 10.60
N ALA A 131 -12.64 -16.66 11.11
CA ALA A 131 -13.59 -17.47 10.36
C ALA A 131 -14.12 -16.74 9.11
N ALA A 132 -14.36 -15.43 9.20
CA ALA A 132 -14.83 -14.62 8.09
C ALA A 132 -13.84 -14.59 6.91
N LEU A 133 -12.53 -14.73 7.16
CA LEU A 133 -11.48 -14.66 6.14
C LEU A 133 -10.94 -16.03 5.69
N ALA A 134 -11.53 -17.14 6.15
CA ALA A 134 -10.96 -18.48 5.97
C ALA A 134 -11.05 -19.05 4.55
N HIS A 135 -12.10 -18.75 3.78
CA HIS A 135 -12.37 -19.38 2.47
C HIS A 135 -12.86 -18.45 1.35
N PRO A 136 -12.26 -17.27 1.13
CA PRO A 136 -12.67 -16.42 0.04
C PRO A 136 -12.17 -16.94 -1.33
N PRO A 137 -12.88 -16.61 -2.43
CA PRO A 137 -12.42 -16.94 -3.78
C PRO A 137 -11.09 -16.26 -4.09
N SER A 138 -10.23 -16.90 -4.88
CA SER A 138 -9.04 -16.25 -5.42
C SER A 138 -9.43 -15.14 -6.40
N GLY A 139 -8.70 -14.03 -6.37
CA GLY A 139 -8.80 -12.93 -7.33
C GLY A 139 -7.46 -12.68 -8.01
N ASP A 140 -7.24 -11.44 -8.44
CA ASP A 140 -5.95 -11.01 -8.98
C ASP A 140 -4.88 -10.91 -7.87
N THR A 141 -3.62 -10.71 -8.25
CA THR A 141 -2.48 -10.75 -7.31
C THR A 141 -2.64 -9.80 -6.13
N GLY A 142 -2.90 -8.51 -6.38
CA GLY A 142 -3.02 -7.53 -5.30
C GLY A 142 -4.20 -7.83 -4.36
N TYR A 143 -5.34 -8.23 -4.92
CA TYR A 143 -6.49 -8.73 -4.14
C TYR A 143 -6.08 -9.90 -3.22
N ASN A 144 -5.33 -10.87 -3.76
CA ASN A 144 -4.91 -12.03 -2.98
C ASN A 144 -3.89 -11.66 -1.90
N VAL A 145 -3.01 -10.68 -2.15
CA VAL A 145 -2.04 -10.16 -1.18
C VAL A 145 -2.79 -9.47 -0.03
N ALA A 146 -3.60 -8.43 -0.34
CA ALA A 146 -4.39 -7.70 0.67
C ALA A 146 -5.19 -8.64 1.57
N ARG A 147 -5.88 -9.61 0.95
CA ARG A 147 -6.68 -10.61 1.66
C ARG A 147 -5.84 -11.54 2.54
N SER A 148 -4.67 -11.95 2.06
CA SER A 148 -3.77 -12.81 2.82
C SER A 148 -3.22 -12.07 4.04
N ASP A 149 -2.91 -10.78 3.88
CA ASP A 149 -2.47 -9.92 4.97
C ASP A 149 -3.58 -9.71 5.99
N PHE A 150 -4.81 -9.39 5.59
CA PHE A 150 -5.93 -9.34 6.53
C PHE A 150 -6.14 -10.68 7.26
N SER A 151 -6.01 -11.81 6.55
CA SER A 151 -6.12 -13.13 7.18
C SER A 151 -4.99 -13.39 8.18
N ALA A 152 -3.76 -12.96 7.90
CA ALA A 152 -2.62 -13.11 8.80
C ALA A 152 -2.77 -12.19 10.02
N ALA A 153 -3.18 -10.94 9.79
CA ALA A 153 -3.47 -9.97 10.83
C ALA A 153 -4.48 -10.48 11.86
N VAL A 154 -5.68 -10.94 11.41
CA VAL A 154 -6.71 -11.42 12.35
C VAL A 154 -6.28 -12.67 13.11
N ARG A 155 -5.41 -13.52 12.53
CA ARG A 155 -4.83 -14.68 13.23
C ARG A 155 -3.82 -14.25 14.29
N ALA A 156 -3.00 -13.24 14.01
CA ALA A 156 -2.09 -12.67 15.00
C ALA A 156 -2.85 -12.04 16.16
N LEU A 157 -3.92 -11.29 15.89
CA LEU A 157 -4.82 -10.73 16.91
C LEU A 157 -5.51 -11.81 17.75
N ASP A 158 -5.98 -12.88 17.11
CA ASP A 158 -6.59 -14.02 17.80
C ASP A 158 -5.58 -14.76 18.70
N GLY A 159 -4.34 -14.92 18.22
CA GLY A 159 -3.23 -15.48 18.98
C GLY A 159 -2.80 -14.60 20.17
N ALA A 160 -2.83 -13.27 20.00
CA ALA A 160 -2.58 -12.32 21.09
C ALA A 160 -3.58 -12.52 22.24
N VAL A 161 -4.86 -12.72 21.91
CA VAL A 161 -5.89 -13.00 22.92
C VAL A 161 -5.64 -14.34 23.63
N ASP A 162 -5.21 -15.38 22.90
CA ASP A 162 -4.87 -16.67 23.51
C ASP A 162 -3.69 -16.56 24.48
N SER A 163 -2.62 -15.84 24.09
CA SER A 163 -1.49 -15.55 24.97
C SER A 163 -1.91 -14.80 26.23
N TYR A 164 -2.80 -13.81 26.10
CA TYR A 164 -3.34 -13.07 27.24
C TYR A 164 -4.15 -13.98 28.18
N ARG A 165 -5.01 -14.84 27.62
CA ARG A 165 -5.81 -15.81 28.38
C ARG A 165 -4.94 -16.79 29.15
N LEU A 166 -3.85 -17.27 28.55
CA LEU A 166 -2.86 -18.11 29.25
C LEU A 166 -2.20 -17.34 30.42
N ALA A 167 -1.95 -16.04 30.26
CA ALA A 167 -1.36 -15.21 31.31
C ALA A 167 -2.24 -15.08 32.56
N LEU A 168 -3.57 -15.19 32.42
CA LEU A 168 -4.51 -15.03 33.55
C LEU A 168 -4.35 -16.11 34.63
N GLY A 169 -3.95 -17.32 34.25
CA GLY A 169 -3.71 -18.45 35.17
C GLY A 169 -2.24 -18.69 35.50
N ALA A 170 -1.31 -17.91 34.95
CA ALA A 170 0.11 -18.17 35.05
C ALA A 170 0.73 -17.62 36.36
N PRO A 171 1.81 -18.25 36.88
CA PRO A 171 2.61 -17.68 37.96
C PRO A 171 3.17 -16.28 37.60
N PRO A 172 3.45 -15.39 38.57
CA PRO A 172 3.79 -13.99 38.31
C PRO A 172 4.94 -13.77 37.31
N SER A 173 6.00 -14.58 37.39
CA SER A 173 7.17 -14.49 36.50
C SER A 173 6.87 -14.91 35.05
N LEU A 174 5.87 -15.77 34.84
CA LEU A 174 5.41 -16.18 33.52
C LEU A 174 4.32 -15.24 32.99
N LYS A 175 3.42 -14.78 33.87
CA LYS A 175 2.35 -13.83 33.54
C LYS A 175 2.90 -12.58 32.85
N LYS A 176 3.94 -11.95 33.41
CA LYS A 176 4.54 -10.75 32.80
C LYS A 176 5.04 -11.02 31.37
N ARG A 177 5.68 -12.16 31.13
CA ARG A 177 6.20 -12.55 29.81
C ARG A 177 5.08 -12.83 28.81
N LEU A 178 4.03 -13.52 29.24
CA LEU A 178 2.86 -13.82 28.40
C LEU A 178 2.05 -12.57 28.04
N VAL A 179 1.91 -11.62 28.98
CA VAL A 179 1.28 -10.32 28.68
C VAL A 179 2.12 -9.52 27.67
N ALA A 180 3.44 -9.50 27.82
CA ALA A 180 4.32 -8.85 26.85
C ALA A 180 4.26 -9.51 25.46
N ALA A 181 4.23 -10.84 25.40
CA ALA A 181 4.06 -11.58 24.15
C ALA A 181 2.69 -11.28 23.50
N ALA A 182 1.62 -11.23 24.29
CA ALA A 182 0.29 -10.86 23.81
C ALA A 182 0.27 -9.44 23.23
N ALA A 183 0.91 -8.47 23.89
CA ALA A 183 1.04 -7.11 23.38
C ALA A 183 1.78 -7.09 22.03
N SER A 184 2.94 -7.73 21.96
CA SER A 184 3.72 -7.81 20.72
C SER A 184 2.96 -8.48 19.57
N GLN A 185 2.19 -9.55 19.83
CA GLN A 185 1.36 -10.20 18.81
C GLN A 185 0.19 -9.31 18.36
N ARG A 186 -0.40 -8.52 19.26
CA ARG A 186 -1.42 -7.53 18.91
C ARG A 186 -0.83 -6.51 17.95
N ASP A 187 0.33 -5.96 18.28
CA ASP A 187 0.98 -4.90 17.50
C ASP A 187 1.37 -5.43 16.11
N GLN A 188 1.95 -6.63 16.03
CA GLN A 188 2.19 -7.33 14.76
C GLN A 188 0.91 -7.51 13.94
N GLY A 189 -0.21 -7.86 14.59
CA GLY A 189 -1.50 -7.97 13.90
C GLY A 189 -2.00 -6.64 13.34
N ILE A 190 -1.78 -5.53 14.04
CA ILE A 190 -2.12 -4.18 13.58
C ILE A 190 -1.21 -3.77 12.41
N ASP A 191 0.09 -4.04 12.49
CA ASP A 191 1.05 -3.73 11.42
C ASP A 191 0.72 -4.49 10.14
N VAL A 192 0.48 -5.80 10.23
CA VAL A 192 0.11 -6.62 9.07
C VAL A 192 -1.25 -6.19 8.50
N TRP A 193 -2.19 -5.77 9.35
CA TRP A 193 -3.44 -5.19 8.87
C TRP A 193 -3.19 -3.93 8.04
N SER A 194 -2.29 -3.07 8.50
CA SER A 194 -1.97 -1.81 7.82
C SER A 194 -1.37 -2.03 6.43
N ILE A 195 -0.53 -3.06 6.27
CA ILE A 195 -0.01 -3.49 4.95
C ILE A 195 -1.17 -3.94 4.05
N GLY A 196 -2.06 -4.79 4.56
CA GLY A 196 -3.23 -5.24 3.82
C GLY A 196 -4.19 -4.10 3.45
N ALA A 197 -4.33 -3.09 4.31
CA ALA A 197 -5.12 -1.90 4.04
C ALA A 197 -4.52 -1.03 2.94
N THR A 198 -3.20 -0.85 2.92
CA THR A 198 -2.50 -0.15 1.83
C THR A 198 -2.62 -0.88 0.50
N GLU A 199 -2.44 -2.21 0.49
CA GLU A 199 -2.62 -2.98 -0.75
C GLU A 199 -4.08 -2.95 -1.23
N LEU A 200 -5.04 -3.01 -0.29
CA LEU A 200 -6.46 -2.88 -0.60
C LEU A 200 -6.78 -1.53 -1.24
N ASP A 201 -6.24 -0.43 -0.70
CA ASP A 201 -6.41 0.92 -1.25
C ASP A 201 -5.94 1.01 -2.70
N ALA A 202 -4.75 0.48 -2.99
CA ALA A 202 -4.20 0.45 -4.35
C ALA A 202 -5.11 -0.32 -5.32
N VAL A 203 -5.60 -1.51 -4.93
CA VAL A 203 -6.50 -2.29 -5.80
C VAL A 203 -7.91 -1.70 -5.90
N ASP A 204 -8.38 -0.95 -4.89
CA ASP A 204 -9.63 -0.19 -4.95
C ASP A 204 -9.53 0.97 -5.96
N VAL A 205 -8.40 1.69 -6.00
CA VAL A 205 -8.12 2.70 -7.02
C VAL A 205 -8.10 2.07 -8.42
N ASP A 206 -7.37 0.98 -8.62
CA ASP A 206 -7.30 0.26 -9.90
C ASP A 206 -8.68 -0.27 -10.35
N ALA A 207 -9.54 -0.64 -9.40
CA ALA A 207 -10.91 -1.07 -9.66
C ALA A 207 -11.89 0.09 -9.92
N GLY A 208 -11.44 1.35 -9.86
CA GLY A 208 -12.27 2.54 -10.04
C GLY A 208 -13.18 2.85 -8.85
N LEU A 209 -12.88 2.30 -7.67
CA LEU A 209 -13.61 2.55 -6.42
C LEU A 209 -13.04 3.75 -5.66
N GLY A 210 -11.83 4.20 -6.02
CA GLY A 210 -11.11 5.31 -5.38
C GLY A 210 -10.55 4.92 -4.01
N HIS A 211 -9.96 5.87 -3.28
CA HIS A 211 -9.26 5.57 -2.03
C HIS A 211 -10.19 5.00 -0.94
N GLN A 212 -9.76 3.94 -0.26
CA GLN A 212 -10.44 3.27 0.83
C GLN A 212 -9.48 3.07 2.00
N HIS A 213 -9.68 3.83 3.08
CA HIS A 213 -8.75 3.92 4.19
C HIS A 213 -9.15 3.00 5.35
N VAL A 214 -9.03 1.69 5.13
CA VAL A 214 -9.51 0.68 6.08
C VAL A 214 -8.44 0.32 7.12
N PHE A 215 -7.98 1.28 7.93
CA PHE A 215 -6.92 1.08 8.93
C PHE A 215 -7.47 0.82 10.35
N LEU A 216 -6.71 0.08 11.18
CA LEU A 216 -7.01 -0.10 12.60
C LEU A 216 -6.34 1.01 13.43
N GLN A 217 -7.10 2.03 13.82
CA GLN A 217 -6.57 3.13 14.61
C GLN A 217 -6.50 2.74 16.10
N VAL A 218 -5.37 2.20 16.55
CA VAL A 218 -5.21 1.79 17.97
C VAL A 218 -3.89 2.24 18.60
N ALA A 219 -2.95 2.79 17.84
CA ALA A 219 -1.62 3.10 18.36
C ALA A 219 -1.40 4.62 18.53
N PRO A 220 -1.08 5.12 19.75
CA PRO A 220 -0.64 6.49 19.96
C PRO A 220 0.84 6.74 19.64
N ASP A 221 1.62 5.72 19.26
CA ASP A 221 3.06 5.80 19.01
C ASP A 221 3.45 5.84 17.52
N GLY A 222 2.47 5.78 16.60
CA GLY A 222 2.68 6.10 15.18
C GLY A 222 3.50 5.09 14.37
N GLN A 223 3.66 3.85 14.84
CA GLN A 223 4.49 2.84 14.14
C GLN A 223 3.75 2.07 13.03
N SER A 224 2.41 1.98 13.11
CA SER A 224 1.60 1.37 12.06
C SER A 224 1.42 2.34 10.90
N LEU A 225 1.30 1.83 9.66
CA LEU A 225 0.97 2.68 8.52
C LEU A 225 -0.37 3.36 8.80
N THR A 226 -0.43 4.65 8.52
CA THR A 226 -1.66 5.45 8.59
C THR A 226 -2.20 5.65 7.18
N PRO A 227 -3.50 5.96 7.04
CA PRO A 227 -3.99 6.49 5.79
C PRO A 227 -3.17 7.71 5.35
N ASP A 228 -3.08 7.93 4.05
CA ASP A 228 -2.57 9.19 3.52
C ASP A 228 -3.61 10.32 3.67
N ASP A 229 -3.24 11.52 3.21
CA ASP A 229 -4.10 12.71 3.29
C ASP A 229 -5.15 12.78 2.15
N GLU A 230 -5.20 11.78 1.25
CA GLU A 230 -6.18 11.76 0.17
C GLU A 230 -7.58 11.39 0.71
N PRO A 231 -8.66 12.08 0.29
CA PRO A 231 -9.99 11.77 0.80
C PRO A 231 -10.53 10.46 0.20
N GLU A 232 -11.26 9.68 1.00
CA GLU A 232 -11.89 8.46 0.51
C GLU A 232 -12.85 8.71 -0.67
N GLY A 233 -12.96 7.72 -1.56
CA GLY A 233 -13.88 7.71 -2.69
C GLY A 233 -13.24 8.10 -4.03
N ASN A 234 -14.07 8.14 -5.07
CA ASN A 234 -13.62 8.38 -6.44
C ASN A 234 -13.51 9.88 -6.73
N HIS A 235 -12.30 10.34 -7.07
CA HIS A 235 -12.05 11.71 -7.56
C HIS A 235 -12.50 11.87 -9.02
N SER A 236 -13.79 11.63 -9.27
CA SER A 236 -14.45 12.02 -10.51
C SER A 236 -15.19 13.32 -10.27
N ARG A 237 -14.56 14.45 -10.63
CA ARG A 237 -15.29 15.65 -11.04
C ARG A 237 -15.43 15.66 -12.55
#